data_AF-A0A950MVA1-F1
#
_entry.id   AF-A0A950MVA1-F1
#
_cell.length_a   1.000
_cell.length_b   1.000
_cell.length_c   1.000
_cell.angle_alpha   90.00
_cell.angle_beta   90.00
_cell.angle_gamma   90.00
#
_symmetry.space_group_name_H-M   'P 1'
#
loop_
_entity.id
_entity.type
_entity.pdbx_description
1 polymer ?
#
loop_
_entity_poly.entity_id
_entity_poly.type
_entity_poly.pdbx_seq_one_letter_code
_entity_poly.pdbx_strand_id
1 'polypeptide(L)'
;MAFLKHRARLVGLIFAGALFGSGLTGSVMAYQGHMWNALHAEQNALAQLQMAVPDKGGHRVNAINLLNQAITQTHLGITAGAR
;
A
#
# COMPACT_ATOMS: atom_id res chain seq x y z
N MET A 1 21.72 -67.91 -7.63
CA MET A 1 21.21 -66.73 -6.88
C MET A 1 22.00 -65.50 -7.30
N ALA A 2 21.44 -64.61 -8.14
CA ALA A 2 22.08 -63.32 -8.44
C ALA A 2 21.09 -62.27 -8.98
N PHE A 3 19.88 -62.17 -8.40
CA PHE A 3 18.95 -61.08 -8.68
C PHE A 3 19.08 -60.00 -7.61
N LEU A 4 20.15 -59.19 -7.60
CA LEU A 4 20.22 -58.05 -6.65
C LEU A 4 21.19 -56.91 -7.01
N LYS A 5 21.32 -56.50 -8.27
CA LYS A 5 22.17 -55.32 -8.61
C LYS A 5 21.57 -54.35 -9.62
N HIS A 6 20.24 -54.21 -9.69
CA HIS A 6 19.60 -53.25 -10.62
C HIS A 6 18.67 -52.21 -9.95
N ARG A 7 18.61 -52.13 -8.62
CA ARG A 7 17.71 -51.19 -7.91
C ARG A 7 18.35 -49.89 -7.41
N ALA A 8 19.58 -49.57 -7.85
CA ALA A 8 20.34 -48.45 -7.32
C ALA A 8 20.62 -47.34 -8.35
N ARG A 9 19.69 -47.05 -9.28
CA ARG A 9 19.86 -45.96 -10.27
C ARG A 9 18.59 -45.14 -10.54
N LEU A 10 17.72 -44.94 -9.54
CA LEU A 10 16.61 -43.99 -9.62
C LEU A 10 16.38 -43.29 -8.27
N VAL A 11 17.44 -42.74 -7.67
CA VAL A 11 17.34 -41.89 -6.47
C VAL A 11 17.92 -40.48 -6.67
N GLY A 12 18.51 -40.18 -7.82
CA GLY A 12 19.07 -38.85 -8.09
C GLY A 12 18.39 -38.16 -9.26
N LEU A 13 17.29 -37.43 -8.99
CA LEU A 13 16.81 -36.24 -9.76
C LEU A 13 15.39 -35.79 -9.32
N ILE A 14 15.15 -35.67 -8.00
CA ILE A 14 14.08 -34.78 -7.49
C ILE A 14 14.70 -33.90 -6.39
N PHE A 15 15.75 -33.17 -6.75
CA PHE A 15 16.44 -32.24 -5.85
C PHE A 15 16.76 -30.92 -6.58
N ALA A 16 15.79 -30.41 -7.35
CA ALA A 16 15.97 -29.19 -8.15
C ALA A 16 14.71 -28.29 -8.20
N GLY A 17 13.91 -28.24 -7.13
CA GLY A 17 12.70 -27.39 -7.14
C GLY A 17 12.15 -26.96 -5.79
N ALA A 18 12.90 -27.13 -4.70
CA ALA A 18 12.46 -26.73 -3.35
C ALA A 18 13.54 -25.96 -2.59
N LEU A 19 14.37 -25.18 -3.31
CA LEU A 19 15.18 -24.16 -2.68
C LEU A 19 14.28 -22.96 -2.33
N PHE A 20 13.78 -23.02 -1.10
CA PHE A 20 13.79 -21.85 -0.22
C PHE A 20 12.99 -20.64 -0.75
N GLY A 21 11.67 -20.84 -0.89
CA GLY A 21 10.69 -19.77 -0.76
C GLY A 21 10.54 -19.28 0.69
N SER A 22 11.65 -19.09 1.39
CA SER A 22 11.69 -18.61 2.78
C SER A 22 12.02 -17.13 2.78
N GLY A 23 10.96 -16.34 2.88
CA GLY A 23 10.93 -15.29 3.88
C GLY A 23 12.00 -14.21 3.77
N LEU A 24 12.08 -13.55 2.62
CA LEU A 24 12.20 -12.10 2.69
C LEU A 24 10.80 -11.55 2.93
N THR A 25 10.23 -11.83 4.11
CA THR A 25 9.30 -10.91 4.74
C THR A 25 10.12 -9.68 5.10
N GLY A 26 10.53 -8.93 4.07
CA GLY A 26 10.76 -7.52 4.25
C GLY A 26 9.49 -7.07 4.93
N SER A 27 9.60 -6.68 6.20
CA SER A 27 8.62 -5.84 6.82
C SER A 27 8.57 -4.63 5.90
N VAL A 28 7.65 -4.70 4.92
CA VAL A 28 7.07 -3.54 4.27
C VAL A 28 6.36 -2.89 5.45
N MET A 29 7.15 -2.18 6.27
CA MET A 29 6.67 -1.04 7.01
C MET A 29 6.02 -0.25 5.89
N ALA A 30 4.70 -0.38 5.76
CA ALA A 30 3.96 0.18 4.67
C ALA A 30 4.16 1.67 4.83
N TYR A 31 5.19 2.19 4.16
CA TYR A 31 5.47 3.60 4.10
C TYR A 31 4.26 4.14 3.37
N GLN A 32 3.26 4.59 4.14
CA GLN A 32 1.93 4.95 3.66
C GLN A 32 2.01 6.32 2.98
N GLY A 33 3.02 6.51 2.12
CA GLY A 33 3.35 7.77 1.47
C GLY A 33 2.18 8.29 0.66
N HIS A 34 1.33 7.42 0.11
CA HIS A 34 0.12 7.84 -0.59
C HIS A 34 -0.86 8.58 0.30
N MET A 35 -1.06 8.18 1.56
CA MET A 35 -1.96 8.88 2.48
C MET A 35 -1.37 10.24 2.89
N TRP A 36 -0.07 10.32 3.14
CA TRP A 36 0.61 11.59 3.39
C TRP A 36 0.59 12.53 2.19
N ASN A 37 0.80 11.99 0.98
CA ASN A 37 0.72 12.75 -0.27
C ASN A 37 -0.71 13.24 -0.53
N ALA A 38 -1.72 12.41 -0.24
CA ALA A 38 -3.13 12.80 -0.33
C ALA A 38 -3.45 13.94 0.63
N LEU A 39 -3.04 13.84 1.90
CA LEU A 39 -3.23 14.89 2.89
C LEU A 39 -2.61 16.22 2.44
N HIS A 40 -1.39 16.19 1.90
CA HIS A 40 -0.73 17.38 1.37
C HIS A 40 -1.50 17.97 0.17
N ALA A 41 -1.96 17.13 -0.76
CA ALA A 41 -2.74 17.57 -1.92
C ALA A 41 -4.09 18.19 -1.51
N GLU A 42 -4.77 17.61 -0.53
CA GLU A 42 -6.02 18.12 0.02
C GLU A 42 -5.83 19.50 0.68
N GLN A 43 -4.76 19.68 1.46
CA GLN A 43 -4.42 20.97 2.07
C GLN A 43 -4.11 22.04 1.02
N ASN A 44 -3.38 21.68 -0.03
CA ASN A 44 -3.12 22.60 -1.15
C ASN A 44 -4.42 22.97 -1.87
N ALA A 45 -5.29 22.01 -2.16
CA ALA A 45 -6.58 22.28 -2.79
C ALA A 45 -7.46 23.20 -1.93
N LEU A 46 -7.47 22.99 -0.60
CA LEU A 46 -8.17 23.86 0.34
C LEU A 46 -7.66 25.30 0.26
N ALA A 47 -6.34 25.51 0.26
CA ALA A 47 -5.75 26.84 0.14
C ALA A 47 -6.16 27.53 -1.18
N GLN A 48 -6.16 26.79 -2.30
CA GLN A 48 -6.60 27.33 -3.60
C GLN A 48 -8.08 27.77 -3.58
N LEU A 49 -8.95 26.98 -2.96
CA LEU A 49 -10.38 27.32 -2.84
C LEU A 49 -10.66 28.49 -1.89
N GLN A 50 -9.84 28.66 -0.85
CA GLN A 50 -9.93 29.81 0.06
C GLN A 50 -9.57 31.11 -0.67
N MET A 51 -8.60 31.06 -1.58
CA MET A 51 -8.18 32.20 -2.40
C MET A 51 -9.13 32.47 -3.58
N ALA A 52 -9.92 31.49 -4.00
CA ALA A 52 -10.82 31.65 -5.13
C ALA A 52 -11.99 32.60 -4.83
N VAL A 53 -12.13 33.66 -5.62
CA VAL A 53 -13.32 34.51 -5.71
C VAL A 53 -13.79 34.41 -7.16
N PRO A 54 -15.03 33.97 -7.47
CA PRO A 54 -16.25 33.93 -6.65
C PRO A 54 -16.66 32.52 -6.17
N ASP A 55 -17.69 32.45 -5.32
CA ASP A 55 -18.28 31.19 -4.79
C ASP A 55 -18.95 30.29 -5.86
N LYS A 56 -19.02 30.76 -7.12
CA LYS A 56 -19.57 30.06 -8.30
C LYS A 56 -20.84 29.26 -7.97
N GLY A 57 -21.84 29.92 -7.37
CA GLY A 57 -23.12 29.30 -7.02
C GLY A 57 -23.11 28.46 -5.73
N GLY A 58 -22.18 28.71 -4.80
CA GLY A 58 -22.04 27.95 -3.55
C GLY A 58 -21.10 26.76 -3.64
N HIS A 59 -20.61 26.43 -4.84
CA HIS A 59 -19.75 25.27 -5.07
C HIS A 59 -18.40 25.40 -4.37
N ARG A 60 -17.85 26.61 -4.24
CA ARG A 60 -16.55 26.79 -3.56
C ARG A 60 -16.69 26.49 -2.07
N VAL A 61 -17.72 27.02 -1.40
CA VAL A 61 -17.98 26.69 0.02
C VAL A 61 -18.26 25.20 0.19
N ASN A 62 -19.06 24.59 -0.68
CA ASN A 62 -19.33 23.15 -0.63
C ASN A 62 -18.06 22.30 -0.80
N ALA A 63 -17.18 22.68 -1.73
CA ALA A 63 -15.90 22.00 -1.95
C ALA A 63 -14.97 22.13 -0.74
N ILE A 64 -14.91 23.31 -0.11
CA ILE A 64 -14.16 23.53 1.14
C ILE A 64 -14.66 22.59 2.24
N ASN A 65 -15.98 22.47 2.40
CA ASN A 65 -16.56 21.58 3.42
C ASN A 65 -16.20 20.11 3.19
N LEU A 66 -16.25 19.65 1.94
CA LEU A 66 -15.86 18.29 1.56
C LEU A 66 -14.37 18.03 1.81
N LEU A 67 -13.49 18.99 1.47
CA LEU A 67 -12.05 18.87 1.71
C LEU A 67 -11.72 18.81 3.19
N ASN A 68 -12.38 19.60 4.04
CA ASN A 68 -12.16 19.51 5.49
C ASN A 68 -12.53 18.13 6.05
N GLN A 69 -13.59 17.51 5.53
CA GLN A 69 -13.96 16.14 5.90
C GLN A 69 -12.91 15.12 5.41
N ALA A 70 -12.45 15.26 4.16
CA ALA A 70 -11.42 14.40 3.58
C ALA A 70 -10.10 14.48 4.37
N ILE A 71 -9.60 15.69 4.65
CA ILE A 71 -8.40 15.93 5.47
C ILE A 71 -8.50 15.21 6.82
N THR A 72 -9.66 15.31 7.47
CA THR A 72 -9.90 14.65 8.75
C THR A 72 -9.79 13.13 8.64
N GLN A 73 -10.47 12.53 7.64
CA GLN A 73 -10.44 11.08 7.45
C GLN A 73 -9.07 10.56 7.02
N THR A 74 -8.37 11.28 6.15
CA THR A 74 -7.01 10.94 5.71
C THR A 74 -6.04 10.97 6.89
N HIS A 75 -6.10 12.02 7.73
CA HIS A 75 -5.29 12.10 8.95
C HIS A 75 -5.59 10.97 9.94
N LEU A 76 -6.87 10.61 10.13
CA LEU A 76 -7.26 9.48 10.95
C LEU A 76 -6.74 8.15 10.39
N GLY A 77 -6.80 7.95 9.07
CA GLY A 77 -6.27 6.77 8.39
C GLY A 77 -4.76 6.61 8.54
N ILE A 78 -4.00 7.71 8.43
CA ILE A 78 -2.56 7.75 8.73
C ILE A 78 -2.30 7.33 10.18
N THR A 79 -3.04 7.92 11.12
CA THR A 79 -2.88 7.64 12.56
C THR A 79 -3.25 6.20 12.90
N ALA A 80 -4.27 5.64 12.26
CA ALA A 80 -4.70 4.26 12.45
C ALA A 80 -3.69 3.26 11.88
N GLY A 81 -3.11 3.54 10.71
CA GLY A 81 -2.07 2.70 10.09
C GLY A 81 -0.70 2.78 10.78
N ALA A 82 -0.47 3.80 11.62
CA ALA A 82 0.74 3.95 12.43
C ALA A 82 0.71 3.17 13.77
N ARG A 83 -0.43 2.57 14.13
CA ARG A 83 -0.59 1.72 15.32
C ARG A 83 -0.30 0.26 15.02
#